data_AF-A0A850MDI7-F1
#
_entry.id   AF-A0A850MDI7-F1
#
_cell.length_a   1.000
_cell.length_b   1.000
_cell.length_c   1.000
_cell.angle_alpha   90.00
_cell.angle_beta   90.00
_cell.angle_gamma   90.00
#
_symmetry.space_group_name_H-M   'P 1'
#
loop_
_entity.id
_entity.type
_entity.pdbx_description
1 polymer ?
#
loop_
_entity_poly.entity_id
_entity_poly.type
_entity_poly.pdbx_seq_one_letter_code
_entity_poly.pdbx_strand_id
1 'polypeptide(L)'
;MEALIDLAQKIEDNKLREIIISFLKNPEISIETFGDEMAFEEAPASKIYHHSYRGGLIEHTIGVTFIAIEIANILQKVHQIDFINKDLIIAGGILHDLYKPLTYHQAGSKYERSRLGSKIDHTSLAFAEAWTRKFPLDLIHLILSHHGKGSSAPPRSLEALILHVADYVDSNLLGDILIGAQKIMERAGKPQKIENSKFAAIICDIMAKEGIDGVKKFLET
;
A
#
# COMPACT_ATOMS: atom_id res chain seq x y z
N MET A 1 12.93 -1.85 2.24
CA MET A 1 12.65 -2.35 3.61
C MET A 1 13.06 -1.39 4.73
N GLU A 2 14.21 -0.70 4.66
CA GLU A 2 14.70 0.20 5.74
C GLU A 2 13.67 1.21 6.25
N ALA A 3 12.98 1.94 5.37
CA ALA A 3 11.97 2.91 5.76
C ALA A 3 10.80 2.31 6.58
N LEU A 4 10.42 1.05 6.30
CA LEU A 4 9.39 0.35 7.10
C LEU A 4 9.92 -0.05 8.47
N ILE A 5 11.21 -0.41 8.57
CA ILE A 5 11.87 -0.69 9.85
C ILE A 5 11.95 0.60 10.68
N ASP A 6 12.29 1.74 10.07
CA ASP A 6 12.32 3.04 10.75
C ASP A 6 10.93 3.46 11.25
N LEU A 7 9.87 3.16 10.48
CA LEU A 7 8.49 3.31 10.95
C LEU A 7 8.19 2.38 12.13
N ALA A 8 8.56 1.11 12.05
CA ALA A 8 8.35 0.14 13.13
C ALA A 8 9.09 0.52 14.42
N GLN A 9 10.25 1.18 14.33
CA GLN A 9 10.99 1.67 15.51
C GLN A 9 10.21 2.71 16.32
N LYS A 10 9.24 3.41 15.71
CA LYS A 10 8.37 4.38 16.37
C LYS A 10 7.28 3.74 17.23
N ILE A 11 7.08 2.43 17.15
CA ILE A 11 6.16 1.70 18.03
C ILE A 11 6.73 1.69 19.46
N GLU A 12 5.94 2.18 20.42
CA GLU A 12 6.34 2.31 21.82
C GLU A 12 6.26 0.97 22.58
N ASP A 13 5.24 0.16 22.31
CA ASP A 13 5.11 -1.20 22.83
C ASP A 13 6.26 -2.08 22.31
N ASN A 14 7.19 -2.42 23.21
CA ASN A 14 8.37 -3.24 22.90
C ASN A 14 8.02 -4.57 22.24
N LYS A 15 6.98 -5.25 22.74
CA LYS A 15 6.61 -6.59 22.26
C LYS A 15 6.03 -6.50 20.86
N LEU A 16 5.15 -5.53 20.61
CA LEU A 16 4.59 -5.29 19.28
C LEU A 16 5.70 -4.88 18.31
N ARG A 17 6.57 -3.95 18.69
CA ARG A 17 7.71 -3.53 17.87
C ARG A 17 8.61 -4.69 17.47
N GLU A 18 8.97 -5.55 18.41
CA GLU A 18 9.77 -6.75 18.15
C GLU A 18 9.07 -7.70 17.18
N ILE A 19 7.75 -7.91 17.35
CA ILE A 19 6.93 -8.70 16.41
C ILE A 19 7.00 -8.11 14.99
N ILE A 20 6.78 -6.80 14.83
CA ILE A 20 6.81 -6.15 13.50
C ILE A 20 8.21 -6.19 12.89
N ILE A 21 9.26 -5.82 13.63
CA ILE A 21 10.63 -5.80 13.10
C ILE A 21 11.11 -7.21 12.75
N SER A 22 10.82 -8.21 13.58
CA SER A 22 11.21 -9.59 13.27
C SER A 22 10.52 -10.08 12.00
N PHE A 23 9.26 -9.70 11.79
CA PHE A 23 8.51 -10.04 10.59
C PHE A 23 9.03 -9.33 9.33
N LEU A 24 9.37 -8.04 9.42
CA LEU A 24 9.97 -7.30 8.29
C LEU A 24 11.36 -7.82 7.92
N LYS A 25 12.16 -8.27 8.90
CA LYS A 25 13.49 -8.82 8.66
C LYS A 25 13.46 -10.23 8.10
N ASN A 26 12.47 -11.01 8.50
CA ASN A 26 12.28 -12.36 8.01
C ASN A 26 10.82 -12.59 7.60
N PRO A 27 10.40 -12.06 6.44
CA PRO A 27 9.06 -12.27 5.90
C PRO A 27 8.94 -13.69 5.31
N GLU A 28 9.59 -14.68 5.93
CA GLU A 28 9.42 -16.09 5.59
C GLU A 28 7.95 -16.45 5.78
N ILE A 29 7.31 -16.77 4.67
CA ILE A 29 5.93 -17.15 4.63
C ILE A 29 5.86 -18.64 4.89
N SER A 30 5.08 -19.01 5.91
CA SER A 30 4.86 -20.42 6.28
C SER A 30 3.95 -21.17 5.30
N ILE A 31 3.41 -20.46 4.31
CA ILE A 31 2.47 -20.96 3.31
C ILE A 31 3.26 -21.45 2.09
N GLU A 32 2.89 -22.62 1.56
CA GLU A 32 3.45 -23.16 0.33
C GLU A 32 3.24 -22.19 -0.85
N THR A 33 4.32 -21.77 -1.49
CA THR A 33 4.30 -20.95 -2.72
C THR A 33 4.51 -21.81 -3.96
N PHE A 34 4.30 -21.23 -5.14
CA PHE A 34 4.39 -21.95 -6.41
C PHE A 34 5.56 -21.47 -7.30
N GLY A 35 6.44 -20.62 -6.77
CA GLY A 35 7.63 -20.10 -7.46
C GLY A 35 7.34 -19.01 -8.49
N ASP A 36 6.14 -18.42 -8.45
CA ASP A 36 5.71 -17.33 -9.33
C ASP A 36 5.39 -16.03 -8.57
N GLU A 37 5.70 -15.98 -7.29
CA GLU A 37 5.60 -14.79 -6.44
C GLU A 37 6.60 -13.68 -6.81
N MET A 38 6.31 -12.46 -6.37
CA MET A 38 7.19 -11.31 -6.52
C MET A 38 7.94 -10.99 -5.21
N ALA A 39 9.09 -10.33 -5.32
CA ALA A 39 9.71 -9.66 -4.19
C ALA A 39 8.88 -8.43 -3.78
N PHE A 40 8.80 -8.14 -2.47
CA PHE A 40 8.01 -7.02 -1.95
C PHE A 40 8.46 -5.66 -2.52
N GLU A 41 9.78 -5.47 -2.64
CA GLU A 41 10.40 -4.27 -3.21
C GLU A 41 10.10 -4.07 -4.71
N GLU A 42 9.64 -5.11 -5.40
CA GLU A 42 9.35 -5.07 -6.83
C GLU A 42 7.86 -5.10 -7.14
N ALA A 43 7.04 -5.55 -6.19
CA ALA A 43 5.61 -5.72 -6.37
C ALA A 43 4.89 -4.37 -6.57
N PRO A 44 3.82 -4.34 -7.38
CA PRO A 44 2.90 -3.21 -7.46
C PRO A 44 1.87 -3.28 -6.32
N ALA A 45 1.28 -2.14 -5.94
CA ALA A 45 0.16 -2.16 -4.98
C ALA A 45 -1.18 -2.54 -5.65
N SER A 46 -1.29 -2.40 -6.96
CA SER A 46 -2.40 -2.96 -7.72
C SER A 46 -1.99 -3.31 -9.15
N LYS A 47 -2.76 -4.18 -9.82
CA LYS A 47 -2.41 -4.60 -11.18
C LYS A 47 -2.58 -3.51 -12.25
N ILE A 48 -3.51 -2.58 -12.04
CA ILE A 48 -3.94 -1.60 -13.06
C ILE A 48 -4.39 -0.23 -12.52
N TYR A 49 -4.63 -0.06 -11.22
CA TYR A 49 -5.34 1.11 -10.68
C TYR A 49 -4.40 2.13 -10.04
N HIS A 50 -3.91 1.84 -8.84
CA HIS A 50 -3.00 2.70 -8.07
C HIS A 50 -1.67 1.99 -7.89
N HIS A 51 -0.58 2.76 -7.83
CA HIS A 51 0.77 2.23 -7.62
C HIS A 51 1.08 1.00 -8.51
N SER A 52 0.59 1.02 -9.76
CA SER A 52 0.63 -0.11 -10.70
C SER A 52 1.95 -0.15 -11.48
N TYR A 53 3.06 -0.09 -10.75
CA TYR A 53 4.43 -0.06 -11.25
C TYR A 53 5.36 -0.78 -10.28
N ARG A 54 6.60 -1.06 -10.72
CA ARG A 54 7.58 -1.79 -9.93
C ARG A 54 7.93 -0.99 -8.68
N GLY A 55 7.82 -1.61 -7.50
CA GLY A 55 8.04 -0.94 -6.22
C GLY A 55 6.90 -0.03 -5.78
N GLY A 56 5.76 -0.05 -6.47
CA GLY A 56 4.58 0.70 -6.06
C GLY A 56 4.01 0.22 -4.72
N LEU A 57 4.17 -1.06 -4.38
CA LEU A 57 3.68 -1.60 -3.10
C LEU A 57 4.36 -0.96 -1.88
N ILE A 58 5.70 -0.89 -1.88
CA ILE A 58 6.43 -0.28 -0.75
C ILE A 58 6.10 1.21 -0.63
N GLU A 59 5.94 1.91 -1.76
CA GLU A 59 5.53 3.31 -1.76
C GLU A 59 4.15 3.49 -1.13
N HIS A 60 3.18 2.67 -1.55
CA HIS A 60 1.81 2.63 -1.01
C HIS A 60 1.82 2.32 0.49
N THR A 61 2.53 1.27 0.93
CA THR A 61 2.60 0.88 2.36
C THR A 61 3.14 2.03 3.22
N ILE A 62 4.18 2.72 2.75
CA ILE A 62 4.74 3.89 3.45
C ILE A 62 3.74 5.04 3.46
N GLY A 63 3.14 5.37 2.32
CA GLY A 63 2.14 6.43 2.17
C GLY A 63 0.94 6.25 3.09
N VAL A 64 0.31 5.07 3.07
CA VAL A 64 -0.80 4.69 3.95
C VAL A 64 -0.41 4.81 5.42
N THR A 65 0.77 4.32 5.80
CA THR A 65 1.22 4.40 7.20
C THR A 65 1.37 5.86 7.66
N PHE A 66 1.98 6.73 6.84
CA PHE A 66 2.10 8.15 7.16
C PHE A 66 0.75 8.86 7.22
N ILE A 67 -0.12 8.64 6.23
CA ILE A 67 -1.46 9.23 6.21
C ILE A 67 -2.25 8.81 7.46
N ALA A 68 -2.19 7.54 7.85
CA ALA A 68 -2.88 7.04 9.03
C ALA A 68 -2.36 7.69 10.33
N ILE A 69 -1.04 7.86 10.47
CA ILE A 69 -0.43 8.59 11.59
C ILE A 69 -0.93 10.04 11.63
N GLU A 70 -0.97 10.72 10.48
CA GLU A 70 -1.42 12.11 10.43
C GLU A 70 -2.91 12.28 10.71
N ILE A 71 -3.75 11.36 10.24
CA ILE A 71 -5.17 11.31 10.62
C ILE A 71 -5.28 11.20 12.15
N ALA A 72 -4.55 10.27 12.78
CA ALA A 72 -4.56 10.11 14.23
C ALA A 72 -4.10 11.38 14.97
N ASN A 73 -3.04 12.03 14.49
CA ASN A 73 -2.55 13.30 15.05
C ASN A 73 -3.60 14.41 14.98
N ILE A 74 -4.31 14.52 13.85
CA ILE A 74 -5.37 15.52 13.65
C ILE A 74 -6.55 15.23 14.58
N LEU A 75 -6.97 13.97 14.70
CA LEU A 75 -8.07 13.56 15.59
C LEU A 75 -7.75 13.88 17.06
N GLN A 76 -6.52 13.65 17.51
CA GLN A 76 -6.08 14.06 18.85
C GLN A 76 -6.07 15.59 18.99
N LYS A 77 -5.36 16.29 18.11
CA LYS A 77 -5.10 17.74 18.25
C LYS A 77 -6.34 18.60 18.09
N VAL A 78 -7.20 18.29 17.14
CA VAL A 78 -8.36 19.12 16.76
C VAL A 78 -9.64 18.63 17.42
N HIS A 79 -9.82 17.30 17.47
CA HIS A 79 -11.06 16.69 17.94
C HIS A 79 -10.95 16.14 19.37
N GLN A 80 -9.78 16.23 20.02
CA GLN A 80 -9.55 15.79 21.40
C GLN A 80 -9.86 14.30 21.62
N ILE A 81 -9.61 13.47 20.60
CA ILE A 81 -9.77 12.02 20.67
C ILE A 81 -8.44 11.39 21.10
N ASP A 82 -8.18 11.38 22.40
CA ASP A 82 -6.86 11.02 22.97
C ASP A 82 -6.63 9.53 23.19
N PHE A 83 -7.64 8.70 22.95
CA PHE A 83 -7.60 7.24 23.17
C PHE A 83 -7.29 6.44 21.89
N ILE A 84 -6.47 6.99 20.99
CA ILE A 84 -6.05 6.32 19.74
C ILE A 84 -4.74 5.56 19.99
N ASN A 85 -4.74 4.27 19.66
CA ASN A 85 -3.53 3.46 19.72
C ASN A 85 -2.68 3.64 18.44
N LYS A 86 -1.68 4.54 18.51
CA LYS A 86 -0.76 4.80 17.39
C LYS A 86 0.13 3.61 17.05
N ASP A 87 0.50 2.80 18.03
CA ASP A 87 1.30 1.60 17.81
C ASP A 87 0.56 0.60 16.91
N LEU A 88 -0.74 0.41 17.13
CA LEU A 88 -1.59 -0.40 16.25
C LEU A 88 -1.72 0.22 14.85
N ILE A 89 -1.83 1.54 14.74
CA ILE A 89 -1.89 2.23 13.43
C ILE A 89 -0.61 2.00 12.63
N ILE A 90 0.56 2.17 13.26
CA ILE A 90 1.85 1.96 12.61
C ILE A 90 2.00 0.49 12.20
N ALA A 91 1.72 -0.44 13.12
CA ALA A 91 1.79 -1.87 12.84
C ALA A 91 0.84 -2.30 11.72
N GLY A 92 -0.42 -1.84 11.75
CA GLY A 92 -1.42 -2.13 10.73
C GLY A 92 -1.05 -1.54 9.37
N GLY A 93 -0.58 -0.28 9.34
CA GLY A 93 -0.09 0.38 8.14
C GLY A 93 1.06 -0.38 7.47
N ILE A 94 2.01 -0.88 8.25
CA ILE A 94 3.14 -1.66 7.74
C ILE A 94 2.71 -3.02 7.18
N LEU A 95 1.69 -3.66 7.78
CA LEU A 95 1.35 -5.05 7.49
C LEU A 95 0.19 -5.27 6.54
N HIS A 96 -0.72 -4.30 6.36
CA HIS A 96 -2.02 -4.49 5.71
C HIS A 96 -1.94 -5.20 4.35
N ASP A 97 -0.86 -4.92 3.61
CA ASP A 97 -0.66 -5.31 2.23
C ASP A 97 0.58 -6.20 2.01
N LEU A 98 1.26 -6.63 3.09
CA LEU A 98 2.56 -7.29 3.00
C LEU A 98 2.53 -8.58 2.15
N TYR A 99 1.38 -9.26 2.12
CA TYR A 99 1.19 -10.52 1.39
C TYR A 99 0.81 -10.36 -0.07
N LYS A 100 0.62 -9.12 -0.54
CA LYS A 100 0.27 -8.83 -1.92
C LYS A 100 1.27 -9.37 -2.97
N PRO A 101 2.61 -9.41 -2.73
CA PRO A 101 3.57 -9.98 -3.67
C PRO A 101 3.35 -11.46 -3.97
N LEU A 102 2.78 -12.23 -3.03
CA LEU A 102 2.43 -13.63 -3.25
C LEU A 102 1.23 -13.81 -4.18
N THR A 103 0.44 -12.76 -4.39
CA THR A 103 -0.80 -12.82 -5.17
C THR A 103 -0.63 -12.35 -6.61
N TYR A 104 0.55 -11.86 -6.97
CA TYR A 104 0.87 -11.34 -8.28
C TYR A 104 2.13 -11.98 -8.86
N HIS A 105 2.20 -11.95 -10.18
CA HIS A 105 3.43 -12.23 -10.92
C HIS A 105 3.57 -11.22 -12.05
N GLN A 106 4.80 -11.03 -12.54
CA GLN A 106 5.07 -10.16 -13.67
C GLN A 106 4.89 -10.90 -15.00
N ALA A 107 3.98 -10.42 -15.85
CA ALA A 107 3.71 -10.94 -17.18
C ALA A 107 4.10 -9.89 -18.24
N GLY A 108 5.36 -9.90 -18.65
CA GLY A 108 5.92 -8.88 -19.54
C GLY A 108 5.88 -7.49 -18.90
N SER A 109 5.14 -6.56 -19.52
CA SER A 109 4.98 -5.19 -18.99
C SER A 109 3.84 -5.04 -17.97
N LYS A 110 3.00 -6.06 -17.82
CA LYS A 110 1.79 -6.06 -16.98
C LYS A 110 1.98 -6.93 -15.73
N TYR A 111 1.03 -6.80 -14.81
CA TYR A 111 0.93 -7.65 -13.63
C TYR A 111 -0.33 -8.51 -13.69
N GLU A 112 -0.19 -9.78 -13.40
CA GLU A 112 -1.28 -10.76 -13.40
C GLU A 112 -1.39 -11.41 -12.02
N ARG A 113 -2.45 -12.21 -11.81
CA ARG A 113 -2.55 -12.99 -10.57
C ARG A 113 -1.55 -14.14 -10.64
N SER A 114 -0.80 -14.37 -9.57
CA SER A 114 -0.03 -15.62 -9.42
C SER A 114 -0.98 -16.82 -9.32
N ARG A 115 -0.43 -18.04 -9.39
CA ARG A 115 -1.18 -19.27 -9.17
C ARG A 115 -1.89 -19.24 -7.83
N LEU A 116 -1.21 -18.83 -6.76
CA LEU A 116 -1.79 -18.64 -5.43
C LEU A 116 -2.85 -17.53 -5.43
N GLY A 117 -2.50 -16.36 -5.97
CA GLY A 117 -3.37 -15.18 -6.05
C GLY A 117 -4.64 -15.35 -6.89
N SER A 118 -4.67 -16.37 -7.75
CA SER A 118 -5.86 -16.74 -8.52
C SER A 118 -6.92 -17.46 -7.66
N LYS A 119 -6.54 -17.94 -6.47
CA LYS A 119 -7.39 -18.71 -5.56
C LYS A 119 -7.59 -18.04 -4.21
N ILE A 120 -6.55 -17.40 -3.67
CA ILE A 120 -6.52 -16.82 -2.33
C ILE A 120 -6.00 -15.37 -2.42
N ASP A 121 -6.67 -14.44 -1.73
CA ASP A 121 -6.25 -13.04 -1.67
C ASP A 121 -5.21 -12.79 -0.57
N HIS A 122 -4.56 -11.62 -0.62
CA HIS A 122 -3.46 -11.31 0.29
C HIS A 122 -3.95 -11.12 1.73
N THR A 123 -5.17 -10.64 1.96
CA THR A 123 -5.76 -10.51 3.30
C THR A 123 -6.00 -11.87 3.95
N SER A 124 -6.45 -12.88 3.19
CA SER A 124 -6.60 -14.24 3.73
C SER A 124 -5.26 -14.87 4.06
N LEU A 125 -4.24 -14.65 3.21
CA LEU A 125 -2.88 -15.13 3.49
C LEU A 125 -2.29 -14.44 4.72
N ALA A 126 -2.44 -13.11 4.82
CA ALA A 126 -1.97 -12.32 5.95
C ALA A 126 -2.66 -12.73 7.26
N PHE A 127 -3.97 -13.00 7.22
CA PHE A 127 -4.70 -13.54 8.36
C PHE A 127 -4.14 -14.88 8.83
N ALA A 128 -3.93 -15.84 7.92
CA ALA A 128 -3.42 -17.16 8.26
C ALA A 128 -2.05 -17.08 8.94
N GLU A 129 -1.15 -16.24 8.43
CA GLU A 129 0.15 -16.03 9.06
C GLU A 129 0.02 -15.32 10.42
N ALA A 130 -0.69 -14.19 10.47
CA ALA A 130 -0.82 -13.39 11.68
C ALA A 130 -1.47 -14.20 12.82
N TRP A 131 -2.45 -15.05 12.50
CA TRP A 131 -3.06 -15.98 13.44
C TRP A 131 -2.06 -17.02 13.96
N THR A 132 -1.31 -17.65 13.06
CA THR A 132 -0.29 -18.65 13.41
C THR A 132 0.81 -18.06 14.29
N ARG A 133 1.22 -16.81 14.01
CA ARG A 133 2.21 -16.06 14.79
C ARG A 133 1.64 -15.41 16.06
N LYS A 134 0.35 -15.59 16.35
CA LYS A 134 -0.33 -15.06 17.54
C LYS A 134 -0.22 -13.54 17.65
N PHE A 135 -0.39 -12.85 16.53
CA PHE A 135 -0.49 -11.39 16.53
C PHE A 135 -1.70 -10.95 17.37
N PRO A 136 -1.67 -9.74 17.98
CA PRO A 136 -2.82 -9.22 18.71
C PRO A 136 -4.07 -9.20 17.85
N LEU A 137 -5.23 -9.54 18.43
CA LEU A 137 -6.51 -9.63 17.72
C LEU A 137 -6.84 -8.32 16.97
N ASP A 138 -6.61 -7.17 17.61
CA ASP A 138 -6.91 -5.87 17.00
C ASP A 138 -6.02 -5.60 15.78
N LEU A 139 -4.75 -6.03 15.80
CA LEU A 139 -3.87 -5.94 14.64
C LEU A 139 -4.35 -6.83 13.48
N ILE A 140 -4.77 -8.06 13.78
CA ILE A 140 -5.37 -8.96 12.80
C ILE A 140 -6.64 -8.33 12.19
N HIS A 141 -7.46 -7.68 13.02
CA HIS A 141 -8.66 -6.98 12.57
C HIS A 141 -8.34 -5.79 11.65
N LEU A 142 -7.30 -5.00 11.94
CA LEU A 142 -6.81 -3.93 11.07
C LEU A 142 -6.43 -4.48 9.68
N ILE A 143 -5.65 -5.56 9.64
CA ILE A 143 -5.25 -6.22 8.38
C ILE A 143 -6.47 -6.72 7.61
N LEU A 144 -7.43 -7.36 8.27
CA LEU A 144 -8.61 -7.89 7.59
C LEU A 144 -9.58 -6.82 7.08
N SER A 145 -9.65 -5.67 7.74
CA SER A 145 -10.71 -4.68 7.52
C SER A 145 -10.30 -3.44 6.71
N HIS A 146 -9.03 -3.32 6.30
CA HIS A 146 -8.52 -2.11 5.67
C HIS A 146 -9.19 -1.74 4.32
N HIS A 147 -9.70 -2.70 3.54
CA HIS A 147 -10.49 -2.39 2.34
C HIS A 147 -11.94 -1.93 2.63
N GLY A 148 -12.33 -1.79 3.89
CA GLY A 148 -13.64 -1.26 4.27
C GLY A 148 -14.78 -2.20 3.87
N LYS A 149 -15.67 -1.73 2.97
CA LYS A 149 -16.80 -2.54 2.48
C LYS A 149 -16.37 -3.73 1.61
N GLY A 150 -15.15 -3.71 1.06
CA GLY A 150 -14.60 -4.80 0.26
C GLY A 150 -13.91 -5.89 1.09
N SER A 151 -13.76 -5.68 2.40
CA SER A 151 -13.08 -6.60 3.30
C SER A 151 -13.97 -7.74 3.80
N SER A 152 -13.35 -8.83 4.28
CA SER A 152 -14.05 -9.92 4.97
C SER A 152 -14.75 -9.47 6.27
N ALA A 153 -14.28 -8.37 6.86
CA ALA A 153 -14.92 -7.70 7.98
C ALA A 153 -14.86 -6.17 7.76
N PRO A 154 -15.93 -5.43 8.05
CA PRO A 154 -15.85 -3.97 8.06
C PRO A 154 -14.97 -3.49 9.21
N PRO A 155 -14.43 -2.26 9.14
CA PRO A 155 -13.79 -1.61 10.28
C PRO A 155 -14.74 -1.52 11.48
N ARG A 156 -14.24 -1.87 12.67
CA ARG A 156 -15.02 -1.94 13.93
C ARG A 156 -14.31 -1.29 15.13
N SER A 157 -13.14 -0.71 14.89
CA SER A 157 -12.41 0.11 15.84
C SER A 157 -12.03 1.42 15.17
N LEU A 158 -11.65 2.41 15.97
CA LEU A 158 -11.20 3.71 15.45
C LEU A 158 -9.92 3.55 14.63
N GLU A 159 -8.97 2.74 15.09
CA GLU A 159 -7.72 2.43 14.41
C GLU A 159 -7.96 1.74 13.05
N ALA A 160 -8.90 0.78 12.99
CA ALA A 160 -9.28 0.12 11.74
C ALA A 160 -9.93 1.11 10.76
N LEU A 161 -10.76 2.03 11.26
CA LEU A 161 -11.38 3.05 10.42
C LEU A 161 -10.34 4.04 9.90
N ILE A 162 -9.39 4.46 10.75
CA ILE A 162 -8.28 5.33 10.35
C ILE A 162 -7.44 4.66 9.26
N LEU A 163 -7.06 3.39 9.45
CA LEU A 163 -6.29 2.65 8.46
C LEU A 163 -7.04 2.52 7.14
N HIS A 164 -8.33 2.19 7.19
CA HIS A 164 -9.18 2.12 5.99
C HIS A 164 -9.24 3.46 5.24
N VAL A 165 -9.45 4.56 5.97
CA VAL A 165 -9.49 5.90 5.35
C VAL A 165 -8.14 6.26 4.75
N ALA A 166 -7.03 5.93 5.42
CA ALA A 166 -5.70 6.17 4.90
C ALA A 166 -5.42 5.39 3.61
N ASP A 167 -5.74 4.08 3.60
CA ASP A 167 -5.68 3.23 2.41
C ASP A 167 -6.51 3.80 1.26
N TYR A 168 -7.74 4.22 1.54
CA TYR A 168 -8.61 4.84 0.55
C TYR A 168 -8.06 6.16 0.00
N VAL A 169 -7.54 7.03 0.85
CA VAL A 169 -6.97 8.32 0.42
C VAL A 169 -5.78 8.09 -0.50
N ASP A 170 -4.85 7.23 -0.10
CA ASP A 170 -3.64 6.93 -0.88
C ASP A 170 -4.00 6.27 -2.22
N SER A 171 -4.74 5.16 -2.17
CA SER A 171 -5.10 4.38 -3.35
C SER A 171 -5.97 5.17 -4.34
N ASN A 172 -6.92 5.98 -3.85
CA ASN A 172 -7.80 6.75 -4.74
C ASN A 172 -7.07 7.95 -5.36
N LEU A 173 -6.40 8.77 -4.55
CA LEU A 173 -5.71 9.96 -5.04
C LEU A 173 -4.60 9.60 -6.04
N LEU A 174 -3.77 8.62 -5.70
CA LEU A 174 -2.67 8.21 -6.57
C LEU A 174 -3.19 7.40 -7.76
N GLY A 175 -4.31 6.70 -7.63
CA GLY A 175 -5.01 6.08 -8.75
C GLY A 175 -5.49 7.10 -9.78
N ASP A 176 -6.14 8.18 -9.34
CA ASP A 176 -6.60 9.26 -10.21
C ASP A 176 -5.44 9.99 -10.91
N ILE A 177 -4.35 10.23 -10.19
CA ILE A 177 -3.11 10.81 -10.76
C ILE A 177 -2.53 9.87 -11.83
N LEU A 178 -2.43 8.57 -11.54
CA LEU A 178 -1.88 7.57 -12.46
C LEU A 178 -2.71 7.51 -13.76
N ILE A 179 -4.03 7.37 -13.62
CA ILE A 179 -4.96 7.29 -14.75
C ILE A 179 -4.97 8.59 -15.56
N GLY A 180 -4.94 9.74 -14.86
CA GLY A 180 -4.83 11.06 -15.49
C GLY A 180 -3.58 11.18 -16.34
N ALA A 181 -2.41 10.83 -15.78
CA ALA A 181 -1.14 10.87 -16.48
C ALA A 181 -1.12 9.94 -17.69
N GLN A 182 -1.62 8.71 -17.58
CA GLN A 182 -1.74 7.77 -18.71
C GLN A 182 -2.54 8.38 -19.87
N LYS A 183 -3.73 8.90 -19.59
CA LYS A 183 -4.59 9.55 -20.60
C LYS A 183 -3.94 10.79 -21.22
N ILE A 184 -3.19 11.56 -20.43
CA ILE A 184 -2.45 12.73 -20.93
C ILE A 184 -1.34 12.30 -21.89
N MET A 185 -0.54 11.29 -21.53
CA MET A 185 0.54 10.77 -22.39
C MET A 185 0.00 10.14 -23.68
N GLU A 186 -1.13 9.43 -23.61
CA GLU A 186 -1.85 8.93 -24.80
C GLU A 186 -2.26 10.06 -25.73
N ARG A 187 -2.86 11.14 -25.20
CA ARG A 187 -3.24 12.34 -25.97
C ARG A 187 -2.04 13.09 -26.54
N ALA A 188 -0.89 13.03 -25.87
CA ALA A 188 0.37 13.59 -26.37
C ALA A 188 0.98 12.76 -27.51
N GLY A 189 0.43 11.56 -27.80
CA GLY A 189 0.93 10.66 -28.84
C GLY A 189 2.17 9.87 -28.40
N LYS A 190 2.43 9.79 -27.08
CA LYS A 190 3.62 9.17 -26.48
C LYS A 190 3.22 8.25 -25.31
N PRO A 191 2.42 7.19 -25.55
CA PRO A 191 2.04 6.26 -24.49
C PRO A 191 3.29 5.54 -23.97
N GLN A 192 3.51 5.59 -22.66
CA GLN A 192 4.62 4.88 -22.01
C GLN A 192 4.23 4.40 -20.62
N LYS A 193 5.01 3.47 -20.08
CA LYS A 193 4.79 2.93 -18.73
C LYS A 193 5.13 4.00 -17.70
N ILE A 194 4.26 4.16 -16.70
CA ILE A 194 4.58 4.98 -15.54
C ILE A 194 5.54 4.21 -14.64
N GLU A 195 6.63 4.87 -14.25
CA GLU A 195 7.68 4.27 -13.43
C GLU A 195 7.44 4.46 -11.93
N ASN A 196 6.81 5.58 -11.53
CA ASN A 196 6.50 5.91 -10.14
C ASN A 196 5.42 7.02 -10.06
N SER A 197 4.88 7.27 -8.87
CA SER A 197 3.86 8.31 -8.64
C SER A 197 4.36 9.73 -8.99
N LYS A 198 5.62 10.04 -8.67
CA LYS A 198 6.21 11.36 -8.95
C LYS A 198 6.20 11.67 -10.43
N PHE A 199 6.57 10.69 -11.27
CA PHE A 199 6.51 10.84 -12.72
C PHE A 199 5.08 11.13 -13.20
N ALA A 200 4.09 10.37 -12.72
CA ALA A 200 2.68 10.62 -13.03
C ALA A 200 2.22 12.03 -12.60
N ALA A 201 2.60 12.46 -11.39
CA ALA A 201 2.29 13.78 -10.87
C ALA A 201 2.91 14.90 -11.71
N ILE A 202 4.15 14.74 -12.18
CA ILE A 202 4.83 15.70 -13.06
C ILE A 202 4.05 15.86 -14.37
N ILE A 203 3.61 14.77 -14.99
CA ILE A 203 2.80 14.83 -16.22
C ILE A 203 1.51 15.62 -16.00
N CYS A 204 0.81 15.36 -14.90
CA CYS A 204 -0.41 16.09 -14.54
C CYS A 204 -0.14 17.59 -14.27
N ASP A 205 0.95 17.91 -13.57
CA ASP A 205 1.34 19.30 -13.26
C ASP A 205 1.73 20.08 -14.53
N ILE A 206 2.53 19.48 -15.43
CA ILE A 206 2.88 20.09 -16.73
C ILE A 206 1.62 20.30 -17.56
N MET A 207 0.72 19.32 -17.63
CA MET A 207 -0.55 19.48 -18.35
C MET A 207 -1.36 20.65 -17.79
N ALA A 208 -1.38 20.83 -16.47
CA ALA A 208 -2.11 21.92 -15.82
C ALA A 208 -1.48 23.30 -16.09
N LYS A 209 -0.15 23.39 -16.19
CA LYS A 209 0.58 24.66 -16.34
C LYS A 209 0.87 25.05 -17.79
N GLU A 210 1.24 24.08 -18.62
CA GLU A 210 1.78 24.29 -19.96
C GLU A 210 0.93 23.62 -21.06
N GLY A 211 -0.10 22.87 -20.68
CA GLY A 211 -0.96 22.16 -21.62
C GLY A 211 -0.25 21.01 -22.34
N ILE A 212 -0.87 20.52 -23.42
CA ILE A 212 -0.44 19.28 -24.09
C ILE A 212 0.92 19.42 -24.79
N ASP A 213 1.28 20.61 -25.25
CA ASP A 213 2.56 20.84 -25.93
C ASP A 213 3.74 20.87 -24.95
N GLY A 214 3.53 21.38 -23.73
CA GLY A 214 4.50 21.24 -22.64
C GLY A 214 4.76 19.77 -22.30
N VAL A 215 3.69 18.96 -22.22
CA VAL A 215 3.82 17.51 -22.00
C VAL A 215 4.61 16.85 -23.13
N LYS A 216 4.30 17.13 -24.40
CA LYS A 216 5.04 16.57 -25.54
C LYS A 216 6.54 16.87 -25.46
N LYS A 217 6.88 18.14 -25.18
CA LYS A 217 8.27 18.57 -25.03
C LYS A 217 8.98 17.84 -23.89
N PHE A 218 8.32 17.67 -22.75
CA PHE A 218 8.87 16.92 -21.61
C PHE A 218 9.08 15.43 -21.92
N LEU A 219 8.21 14.83 -22.73
CA LEU A 219 8.34 13.43 -23.15
C LEU A 219 9.38 13.20 -24.26
N GLU A 220 9.97 14.26 -24.80
CA GLU A 220 11.03 14.20 -25.82
C GLU A 220 12.45 14.29 -25.23
N THR A 221 12.58 14.72 -23.97
CA THR A 221 13.85 14.83 -23.23
C THR A 221 14.17 13.57 -22.46
#